data_AF-A0A958PMN2-F1
#
_entry.id   AF-A0A958PMN2-F1
#
_cell.length_a   1.000
_cell.length_b   1.000
_cell.length_c   1.000
_cell.angle_alpha   90.00
_cell.angle_beta   90.00
_cell.angle_gamma   90.00
#
_symmetry.space_group_name_H-M   'P 1'
#
loop_
_entity.id
_entity.type
_entity.pdbx_description
1 polymer ?
#
loop_
_entity_poly.entity_id
_entity_poly.type
_entity_poly.pdbx_seq_one_letter_code
_entity_poly.pdbx_strand_id
1 'polypeptide(L)'
;MIKRGVISILCGIGVMVVVFHSRAAVRNSIRCDQRELSEKSCLLKKEDHTLRLKDNKVIVNNKVWRNIVTLPFQGESVFWNQVQLQSLGNRLFLSLMVWDNPVGEASIQTLYWLVYEIKSGNAHMKLKQEIQKRRFDKKTHKKLRDKAIAHQMDLNKKTGKIIWQVGKDIGEF
;
A
#
# COMPACT_ATOMS: atom_id res chain seq x y z
N MET A 1 -54.22 12.16 -63.48
CA MET A 1 -53.75 10.93 -62.78
C MET A 1 -52.48 11.26 -62.02
N ILE A 2 -52.53 11.40 -60.70
CA ILE A 2 -51.35 11.60 -59.84
C ILE A 2 -51.45 10.59 -58.69
N LYS A 3 -50.52 9.63 -58.65
CA LYS A 3 -50.42 8.60 -57.60
C LYS A 3 -49.79 9.23 -56.36
N ARG A 4 -50.52 9.23 -55.23
CA ARG A 4 -49.97 9.55 -53.90
C ARG A 4 -49.37 8.28 -53.30
N GLY A 5 -48.05 8.28 -53.09
CA GLY A 5 -47.34 7.26 -52.35
C GLY A 5 -47.41 7.53 -50.85
N VAL A 6 -47.90 6.55 -50.09
CA VAL A 6 -47.94 6.58 -48.63
C VAL A 6 -46.60 6.03 -48.11
N ILE A 7 -45.80 6.89 -47.50
CA ILE A 7 -44.59 6.48 -46.78
C ILE A 7 -45.02 6.17 -45.34
N SER A 8 -45.12 4.89 -45.02
CA SER A 8 -45.27 4.42 -43.63
C SER A 8 -43.89 4.41 -42.97
N ILE A 9 -43.66 5.34 -42.05
CA ILE A 9 -42.50 5.35 -41.17
C ILE A 9 -42.86 4.50 -39.94
N LEU A 10 -42.40 3.26 -39.92
CA LEU A 10 -42.43 2.39 -38.74
C LEU A 10 -41.30 2.86 -37.78
N CYS A 11 -41.65 3.71 -36.82
CA CYS A 11 -40.83 3.99 -35.65
C CYS A 11 -40.72 2.73 -34.78
N GLY A 12 -39.76 1.87 -35.09
CA GLY A 12 -39.31 0.82 -34.18
C GLY A 12 -38.58 1.44 -33.00
N ILE A 13 -39.26 1.62 -31.88
CA ILE A 13 -38.67 1.99 -30.59
C ILE A 13 -37.86 0.77 -30.13
N GLY A 14 -36.62 0.66 -30.60
CA GLY A 14 -35.64 -0.28 -30.07
C GLY A 14 -35.31 0.11 -28.65
N VAL A 15 -35.91 -0.57 -27.68
CA VAL A 15 -35.58 -0.43 -26.26
C VAL A 15 -34.14 -0.93 -26.07
N MET A 16 -33.18 0.00 -26.10
CA MET A 16 -31.78 -0.28 -25.84
C MET A 16 -31.64 -0.54 -24.33
N VAL A 17 -31.64 -1.81 -23.94
CA VAL A 17 -31.36 -2.21 -22.55
C VAL A 17 -29.86 -1.97 -22.29
N VAL A 18 -29.54 -0.83 -21.68
CA VAL A 18 -28.19 -0.52 -21.23
C VAL A 18 -27.91 -1.36 -19.99
N VAL A 19 -27.21 -2.48 -20.17
CA VAL A 19 -26.73 -3.30 -19.05
C VAL A 19 -25.54 -2.58 -18.41
N PHE A 20 -25.83 -1.80 -17.36
CA PHE A 20 -24.80 -1.21 -16.51
C PHE A 20 -24.10 -2.31 -15.74
N HIS A 21 -22.96 -2.76 -16.26
CA HIS A 21 -22.04 -3.60 -15.51
C HIS A 21 -21.44 -2.74 -14.39
N SER A 22 -22.02 -2.84 -13.20
CA SER A 22 -21.45 -2.27 -11.97
C SER A 22 -20.10 -2.94 -11.75
N ARG A 23 -19.02 -2.32 -12.26
CA ARG A 23 -17.66 -2.73 -11.92
C ARG A 23 -17.48 -2.49 -10.43
N ALA A 24 -17.44 -3.59 -9.67
CA ALA A 24 -17.05 -3.54 -8.26
C ALA A 24 -15.75 -2.73 -8.17
N ALA A 25 -15.73 -1.71 -7.30
CA ALA A 25 -14.55 -0.89 -7.10
C ALA A 25 -13.41 -1.80 -6.63
N VAL A 26 -12.45 -2.05 -7.54
CA VAL A 26 -11.28 -2.88 -7.26
C VAL A 26 -10.53 -2.22 -6.10
N ARG A 27 -10.44 -2.92 -4.96
CA ARG A 27 -9.66 -2.43 -3.82
C ARG A 27 -8.20 -2.33 -4.25
N ASN A 28 -7.72 -1.10 -4.41
CA ASN A 28 -6.34 -0.85 -4.85
C ASN A 28 -5.29 -1.18 -3.77
N SER A 29 -5.69 -1.65 -2.59
CA SER A 29 -4.79 -2.07 -1.53
C SER A 29 -5.24 -3.33 -0.81
N ILE A 30 -4.24 -4.08 -0.32
CA ILE A 30 -4.39 -5.27 0.53
C ILE A 30 -3.53 -5.02 1.77
N ARG A 31 -4.07 -5.32 2.95
CA ARG A 31 -3.41 -5.07 4.24
C ARG A 31 -3.32 -6.36 5.03
N CYS A 32 -2.24 -6.51 5.79
CA CYS A 32 -2.14 -7.58 6.78
C CYS A 32 -3.08 -7.31 7.94
N ASP A 33 -3.65 -8.37 8.51
CA ASP A 33 -4.47 -8.25 9.71
C ASP A 33 -3.63 -8.13 11.00
N GLN A 34 -4.28 -7.89 12.13
CA GLN A 34 -3.58 -7.68 13.40
C GLN A 34 -2.81 -8.93 13.87
N ARG A 35 -3.31 -10.13 13.54
CA ARG A 35 -2.68 -11.40 13.92
C ARG A 35 -1.40 -11.59 13.11
N GLU A 36 -1.46 -11.41 11.80
CA GLU A 36 -0.31 -11.46 10.89
C GLU A 36 0.78 -10.46 11.30
N LEU A 37 0.38 -9.24 11.68
CA LEU A 37 1.29 -8.21 12.19
C LEU A 37 1.96 -8.65 13.50
N SER A 38 1.21 -9.24 14.43
CA SER A 38 1.77 -9.74 15.71
C SER A 38 2.71 -10.93 15.54
N GLU A 39 2.39 -11.84 14.63
CA GLU A 39 3.19 -13.03 14.31
C GLU A 39 4.37 -12.72 13.36
N LYS A 40 4.49 -11.45 12.90
CA LYS A 40 5.48 -11.01 11.90
C LYS A 40 5.48 -11.91 10.65
N SER A 41 4.30 -12.37 10.25
CA SER A 41 4.09 -13.31 9.15
C SER A 41 2.86 -12.89 8.38
N CYS A 42 3.05 -12.35 7.17
CA CYS A 42 1.95 -11.88 6.34
C CYS A 42 2.09 -12.36 4.89
N LEU A 43 0.97 -12.68 4.25
CA LEU A 43 0.90 -13.08 2.85
C LEU A 43 0.00 -12.14 2.04
N LEU A 44 0.62 -11.33 1.17
CA LEU A 44 -0.08 -10.39 0.31
C LEU A 44 -0.05 -10.89 -1.13
N LYS A 45 -1.22 -11.08 -1.75
CA LYS A 45 -1.36 -11.53 -3.13
C LYS A 45 -2.03 -10.46 -3.97
N LYS A 46 -1.35 -9.95 -4.99
CA LYS A 46 -1.92 -8.97 -5.91
C LYS A 46 -1.39 -9.22 -7.31
N GLU A 47 -2.30 -9.32 -8.28
CA GLU A 47 -1.96 -9.63 -9.68
C GLU A 47 -1.12 -10.93 -9.74
N ASP A 48 0.00 -10.93 -10.45
CA ASP A 48 0.92 -12.07 -10.55
C ASP A 48 1.97 -12.12 -9.45
N HIS A 49 1.88 -11.23 -8.46
CA HIS A 49 2.85 -11.12 -7.37
C HIS A 49 2.28 -11.69 -6.07
N THR A 50 3.06 -12.59 -5.47
CA THR A 50 2.86 -13.04 -4.09
C THR A 50 4.01 -12.53 -3.25
N LEU A 51 3.71 -11.68 -2.27
CA LEU A 51 4.66 -11.17 -1.29
C LEU A 51 4.43 -11.89 0.03
N ARG A 52 5.45 -12.56 0.53
CA ARG A 52 5.45 -13.13 1.88
C ARG A 52 6.41 -12.33 2.74
N LEU A 53 5.89 -11.69 3.78
CA LEU A 53 6.72 -11.07 4.80
C LEU A 53 6.85 -12.06 5.96
N LYS A 54 8.09 -12.37 6.35
CA LYS A 54 8.37 -13.28 7.48
C LYS A 54 9.68 -12.90 8.14
N ASP A 55 9.70 -12.78 9.47
CA ASP A 55 10.92 -12.58 10.28
C ASP A 55 11.83 -11.45 9.76
N ASN A 56 11.25 -10.28 9.48
CA ASN A 56 11.91 -9.11 8.90
C ASN A 56 12.48 -9.30 7.48
N LYS A 57 11.99 -10.29 6.73
CA LYS A 57 12.32 -10.50 5.32
C LYS A 57 11.08 -10.29 4.46
N VAL A 58 11.27 -9.67 3.31
CA VAL A 58 10.28 -9.57 2.23
C VAL A 58 10.68 -10.57 1.16
N ILE A 59 9.85 -11.59 0.96
CA ILE A 59 10.02 -12.59 -0.08
C ILE A 59 9.06 -12.25 -1.20
N VAL A 60 9.59 -11.88 -2.36
CA VAL A 60 8.80 -11.61 -3.56
C VAL A 60 8.84 -12.84 -4.45
N ASN A 61 7.67 -13.38 -4.77
CA ASN A 61 7.49 -14.50 -5.68
C ASN A 61 6.63 -14.06 -6.88
N ASN A 62 7.19 -14.17 -8.08
CA ASN A 62 6.50 -13.88 -9.36
C ASN A 62 6.28 -15.16 -10.19
N LYS A 63 6.08 -16.31 -9.54
CA LYS A 63 5.95 -17.67 -10.10
C LYS A 63 7.23 -18.26 -10.68
N VAL A 64 8.16 -17.43 -11.18
CA VAL A 64 9.41 -17.87 -11.81
C VAL A 64 10.61 -17.70 -10.89
N TRP A 65 10.69 -16.56 -10.20
CA TRP A 65 11.82 -16.17 -9.37
C TRP A 65 11.37 -15.87 -7.95
N ARG A 66 12.30 -16.09 -7.01
CA ARG A 66 12.14 -15.74 -5.60
C ARG A 66 13.26 -14.80 -5.18
N ASN A 67 12.95 -13.53 -4.99
CA ASN A 67 13.87 -12.57 -4.40
C ASN A 67 13.58 -12.43 -2.90
N ILE A 68 14.63 -12.26 -2.10
CA ILE A 68 14.53 -12.06 -0.66
C ILE A 68 15.26 -10.76 -0.31
N VAL A 69 14.54 -9.81 0.28
CA VAL A 69 15.09 -8.56 0.79
C VAL A 69 14.98 -8.56 2.31
N THR A 70 16.07 -8.21 2.99
CA THR A 70 16.09 -8.04 4.44
C THR A 70 15.66 -6.62 4.79
N LEU A 71 14.70 -6.48 5.70
CA LEU A 71 14.27 -5.17 6.21
C LEU A 71 15.39 -4.55 7.07
N PRO A 72 15.51 -3.21 7.11
CA PRO A 72 16.58 -2.54 7.85
C PRO A 72 16.45 -2.65 9.37
N PHE A 73 15.29 -3.07 9.90
CA PHE A 73 15.05 -3.22 11.33
C PHE A 73 15.05 -4.69 11.72
N GLN A 74 15.82 -5.02 12.76
CA GLN A 74 15.99 -6.37 13.28
C GLN A 74 15.92 -6.36 14.81
N GLY A 75 15.61 -7.51 15.40
CA GLY A 75 15.47 -7.69 16.85
C GLY A 75 14.05 -8.01 17.31
N GLU A 76 13.93 -8.48 18.54
CA GLU A 76 12.68 -8.93 19.14
C GLU A 76 11.70 -7.78 19.38
N SER A 77 12.21 -6.62 19.79
CA SER A 77 11.46 -5.40 20.11
C SER A 77 10.91 -4.66 18.89
N VAL A 78 11.31 -5.04 17.68
CA VAL A 78 10.75 -4.51 16.43
C VAL A 78 9.28 -4.91 16.34
N PHE A 79 8.39 -3.96 16.09
CA PHE A 79 6.95 -4.21 16.03
C PHE A 79 6.35 -3.67 14.74
N TRP A 80 5.63 -4.51 14.00
CA TRP A 80 4.94 -4.10 12.77
C TRP A 80 3.61 -3.45 13.11
N ASN A 81 3.49 -2.17 12.78
CA ASN A 81 2.27 -1.41 13.01
C ASN A 81 1.27 -1.56 11.86
N GLN A 82 1.77 -1.60 10.62
CA GLN A 82 0.96 -1.76 9.42
C GLN A 82 1.83 -2.30 8.30
N VAL A 83 1.26 -3.17 7.47
CA VAL A 83 1.86 -3.62 6.21
C VAL A 83 0.77 -3.63 5.16
N GLN A 84 1.02 -2.96 4.04
CA GLN A 84 0.07 -2.76 2.96
C GLN A 84 0.74 -2.93 1.60
N LEU A 85 0.13 -3.70 0.71
CA LEU A 85 0.48 -3.76 -0.70
C LEU A 85 -0.55 -2.96 -1.49
N GLN A 86 -0.10 -1.97 -2.27
CA GLN A 86 -0.97 -1.12 -3.07
C GLN A 86 -0.50 -0.97 -4.50
N SER A 87 -1.45 -0.82 -5.42
CA SER A 87 -1.14 -0.52 -6.84
C SER A 87 -1.48 0.93 -7.11
N LEU A 88 -0.52 1.66 -7.68
CA LEU A 88 -0.65 3.05 -8.10
C LEU A 88 -0.31 3.12 -9.59
N GLY A 89 -1.35 3.14 -10.42
CA GLY A 89 -1.21 2.95 -11.86
C GLY A 89 -0.80 1.50 -12.16
N ASN A 90 0.30 1.31 -12.89
CA ASN A 90 0.86 0.00 -13.22
C ASN A 90 2.06 -0.38 -12.31
N ARG A 91 2.25 0.34 -11.19
CA ARG A 91 3.36 0.15 -10.26
C ARG A 91 2.83 -0.40 -8.94
N LEU A 92 3.53 -1.38 -8.40
CA LEU A 92 3.16 -2.06 -7.16
C LEU A 92 4.08 -1.62 -6.03
N PHE A 93 3.51 -1.20 -4.90
CA PHE A 93 4.25 -0.69 -3.75
C PHE A 93 3.89 -1.43 -2.47
N LEU A 94 4.91 -1.87 -1.76
CA LEU A 94 4.80 -2.39 -0.39
C LEU A 94 5.14 -1.26 0.59
N SER A 95 4.16 -0.88 1.40
CA SER A 95 4.28 0.10 2.48
C SER A 95 4.32 -0.63 3.82
N LEU A 96 5.32 -0.37 4.66
CA LEU A 96 5.44 -0.91 6.00
C LEU A 96 5.58 0.22 7.01
N MET A 97 4.91 0.11 8.14
CA MET A 97 5.10 0.97 9.30
C MET A 97 5.68 0.12 10.42
N VAL A 98 6.91 0.41 10.84
CA VAL A 98 7.68 -0.44 11.77
C VAL A 98 8.21 0.41 12.92
N TRP A 99 7.90 0.01 14.16
CA TRP A 99 8.58 0.54 15.33
C TRP A 99 9.95 -0.09 15.44
N ASP A 100 10.98 0.74 15.56
CA ASP A 100 12.36 0.30 15.74
C ASP A 100 12.64 -0.27 17.14
N ASN A 101 13.84 -0.84 17.28
CA ASN A 101 14.42 -1.19 18.56
C ASN A 101 15.00 0.08 19.20
N PRO A 102 14.64 0.45 20.44
CA PRO A 102 15.29 1.56 21.13
C PRO A 102 16.81 1.32 21.21
N VAL A 103 17.60 2.37 20.95
CA VAL A 103 19.06 2.31 21.05
C VAL A 103 19.50 3.12 22.29
N GLY A 104 20.34 2.51 23.13
CA GLY A 104 20.89 3.13 24.33
C GLY A 104 19.96 3.08 25.55
N GLU A 105 20.24 3.93 26.54
CA GLU A 105 19.47 3.97 27.81
C GLU A 105 18.08 4.60 27.65
N ALA A 106 17.88 5.38 26.59
CA ALA A 106 16.61 6.03 26.30
C ALA A 106 15.60 5.01 25.76
N SER A 107 14.49 4.79 26.48
CA SER A 107 13.37 3.94 26.06
C SER A 107 12.49 4.63 24.99
N ILE A 108 13.11 5.24 23.99
CA ILE A 108 12.45 5.92 22.88
C ILE A 108 12.42 4.98 21.68
N GLN A 109 11.22 4.76 21.14
CA GLN A 109 11.01 4.05 19.89
C GLN A 109 10.51 5.02 18.83
N THR A 110 10.96 4.80 17.61
CA THR A 110 10.59 5.57 16.42
C THR A 110 9.80 4.66 15.47
N LEU A 111 8.66 5.16 15.02
CA LEU A 111 7.86 4.54 13.97
C LEU A 111 8.39 5.04 12.63
N TYR A 112 8.88 4.12 11.82
CA TYR A 112 9.33 4.37 10.47
C TYR A 112 8.28 3.96 9.46
N TRP A 113 8.07 4.78 8.45
CA TRP A 113 7.35 4.45 7.22
C TRP A 113 8.37 4.07 6.14
N LEU A 114 8.33 2.80 5.73
CA LEU A 114 9.15 2.23 4.67
C LEU A 114 8.31 1.99 3.43
N VAL A 115 8.80 2.40 2.27
CA VAL A 115 8.14 2.13 0.98
C VAL A 115 9.11 1.40 0.07
N TYR A 116 8.67 0.25 -0.44
CA TYR A 116 9.37 -0.54 -1.44
C TYR A 116 8.56 -0.58 -2.74
N GLU A 117 9.19 -0.31 -3.87
CA GLU A 117 8.63 -0.57 -5.19
C GLU A 117 8.92 -2.03 -5.59
N ILE A 118 7.88 -2.76 -5.99
CA ILE A 118 8.02 -4.12 -6.51
C ILE A 118 8.15 -4.03 -8.02
N LYS A 119 9.35 -4.32 -8.54
CA LYS A 119 9.66 -4.25 -9.97
C LYS A 119 10.45 -5.49 -10.39
N SER A 120 10.00 -6.14 -11.46
CA SER A 120 10.68 -7.32 -12.04
C SER A 120 10.99 -8.42 -11.02
N GLY A 121 10.05 -8.67 -10.09
CA GLY A 121 10.22 -9.69 -9.05
C GLY A 121 11.14 -9.31 -7.90
N ASN A 122 11.64 -8.07 -7.84
CA ASN A 122 12.48 -7.56 -6.76
C ASN A 122 11.77 -6.46 -5.97
N ALA A 123 12.16 -6.26 -4.70
CA ALA A 123 11.69 -5.16 -3.86
C ALA A 123 12.80 -4.10 -3.73
N HIS A 124 12.55 -2.90 -4.23
CA HIS A 124 13.49 -1.78 -4.20
C HIS A 124 13.03 -0.74 -3.17
N MET A 125 13.81 -0.50 -2.12
CA MET A 125 13.48 0.54 -1.14
C MET A 125 13.53 1.92 -1.81
N LYS A 126 12.45 2.67 -1.67
CA LYS A 126 12.29 4.03 -2.20
C LYS A 126 12.27 5.10 -1.12
N LEU A 127 11.71 4.75 0.04
CA LEU A 127 11.52 5.69 1.14
C LEU A 127 11.76 5.01 2.49
N LYS A 128 12.39 5.74 3.38
CA LYS A 128 12.46 5.48 4.82
C LYS A 128 12.29 6.82 5.53
N GLN A 129 11.17 7.02 6.22
CA GLN A 129 10.85 8.27 6.92
C GLN A 129 10.38 8.01 8.35
N GLU A 130 10.73 8.91 9.26
CA GLU A 130 10.23 8.89 10.64
C GLU A 130 8.85 9.54 10.70
N ILE A 131 7.86 8.86 11.29
CA ILE A 131 6.48 9.37 11.32
C ILE A 131 5.91 9.50 12.73
N GLN A 132 6.55 8.91 13.75
CA GLN A 132 6.12 9.07 15.14
C GLN A 132 7.25 8.67 16.09
N LYS A 133 7.31 9.29 17.27
CA LYS A 133 8.14 8.83 18.39
C LYS A 133 7.25 8.46 19.58
N ARG A 134 7.68 7.48 20.36
CA ARG A 134 7.05 7.13 21.64
C ARG A 134 8.12 6.84 22.68
N ARG A 135 7.86 7.22 23.92
CA ARG A 135 8.71 6.89 25.07
C ARG A 135 7.96 6.04 26.08
N PHE A 136 8.65 5.08 26.68
CA PHE A 136 8.15 4.37 27.85
C PHE A 136 8.59 5.11 29.11
N ASP A 137 7.63 5.61 29.89
CA ASP A 137 7.91 6.21 31.19
C ASP A 137 7.94 5.12 32.26
N LYS A 138 9.13 4.89 32.83
CA LYS A 138 9.35 3.87 33.87
C LYS A 138 8.59 4.18 35.16
N LYS A 139 8.33 5.45 35.49
CA LYS A 139 7.66 5.83 36.74
C LYS A 139 6.16 5.54 36.69
N THR A 140 5.54 5.84 35.55
CA THR A 140 4.09 5.72 35.39
C THR A 140 3.66 4.43 34.69
N HIS A 141 4.62 3.66 34.15
CA HIS A 141 4.38 2.54 33.23
C HIS A 141 3.50 2.91 32.01
N LYS A 142 3.41 4.20 31.68
CA LYS A 142 2.62 4.70 30.55
C LYS A 142 3.50 4.90 29.32
N LYS A 143 2.94 4.60 28.16
CA LYS A 143 3.54 4.93 26.85
C LYS A 143 3.09 6.34 26.47
N LEU A 144 4.02 7.29 26.52
CA LEU A 144 3.80 8.65 26.03
C LEU A 144 4.11 8.66 24.53
N ARG A 145 3.13 9.02 23.71
CA ARG A 145 3.25 9.01 22.25
C ARG A 145 3.13 10.43 21.72
N ASP A 146 4.03 10.79 20.82
CA ASP A 146 3.90 12.02 20.07
C ASP A 146 2.77 11.88 19.05
N LYS A 147 2.25 13.01 18.55
CA LYS A 147 1.25 12.99 17.49
C LYS A 147 1.87 12.35 16.23
N ALA A 148 1.17 11.38 15.64
CA ALA A 148 1.62 10.78 14.39
C ALA A 148 1.61 11.84 13.27
N ILE A 149 2.69 11.86 12.48
CA ILE A 149 2.82 12.70 11.31
C ILE A 149 1.98 12.09 10.18
N ALA A 150 1.13 12.92 9.57
CA ALA A 150 0.35 12.51 8.41
C ALA A 150 1.27 12.11 7.26
N HIS A 151 0.99 10.97 6.63
CA HIS A 151 1.78 10.44 5.54
C HIS A 151 0.86 9.80 4.49
N GLN A 152 1.20 9.98 3.22
CA GLN A 152 0.43 9.44 2.10
C GLN A 152 1.28 9.31 0.83
N MET A 153 0.80 8.50 -0.10
CA MET A 153 1.43 8.30 -1.40
C MET A 153 0.36 8.19 -2.48
N ASP A 154 0.47 9.02 -3.51
CA ASP A 154 -0.54 9.17 -4.56
C ASP A 154 0.09 9.17 -5.95
N LEU A 155 -0.69 8.74 -6.95
CA LEU A 155 -0.31 8.85 -8.36
C LEU A 155 -0.69 10.23 -8.89
N ASN A 156 0.30 11.00 -9.34
CA ASN A 156 0.02 12.20 -10.13
C ASN A 156 -0.46 11.76 -11.53
N LYS A 157 -1.76 11.88 -11.78
CA LYS A 157 -2.38 11.47 -13.05
C LYS A 157 -1.84 12.21 -14.27
N LYS A 158 -1.29 13.42 -14.10
CA LYS A 158 -0.74 14.22 -15.20
C LYS A 158 0.67 13.76 -15.60
N THR A 159 1.52 13.45 -14.62
CA THR A 159 2.93 13.13 -14.86
C THR A 159 3.23 11.63 -14.81
N GLY A 160 2.32 10.81 -14.28
CA GLY A 160 2.55 9.39 -14.03
C GLY A 160 3.52 9.12 -12.88
N LYS A 161 4.04 10.17 -12.22
CA LYS A 161 4.96 10.05 -11.08
C LYS A 161 4.19 9.74 -9.80
N ILE A 162 4.87 9.07 -8.87
CA ILE A 162 4.33 8.78 -7.54
C ILE A 162 4.80 9.88 -6.61
N ILE A 163 3.86 10.64 -6.04
CA ILE A 163 4.15 11.68 -5.06
C ILE A 163 3.97 11.09 -3.68
N TRP A 164 4.92 11.32 -2.79
CA TRP A 164 4.81 10.98 -1.37
C TRP A 164 4.86 12.25 -0.54
N GLN A 165 4.18 12.22 0.61
CA GLN A 165 4.19 13.30 1.58
C GLN A 165 4.32 12.74 3.00
N VAL A 166 5.15 13.37 3.83
CA VAL A 166 5.29 13.12 5.27
C VAL A 166 5.31 14.46 5.98
N GLY A 167 4.19 14.87 6.57
CA GLY A 167 4.05 16.20 7.15
C GLY A 167 4.23 17.29 6.10
N LYS A 168 5.32 18.06 6.20
CA LYS A 168 5.69 19.11 5.23
C LYS A 168 6.63 18.62 4.13
N ASP A 169 7.24 17.46 4.31
CA ASP A 169 8.18 16.90 3.35
C ASP A 169 7.40 16.26 2.21
N ILE A 170 7.75 16.63 0.98
CA ILE A 170 7.12 16.16 -0.25
C ILE A 170 8.23 15.70 -1.20
N GLY A 171 8.02 14.58 -1.88
CA GLY A 171 8.92 14.14 -2.95
C GLY A 171 8.23 13.25 -3.98
N GLU A 172 9.02 12.74 -4.92
CA GLU A 172 8.54 11.92 -6.04
C GLU A 172 9.45 10.72 -6.35
N PHE A 173 8.88 9.66 -6.96
CA PHE A 173 9.59 8.45 -7.45
C PHE A 173 9.33 8.14 -8.93
#